data_AF-C1D957-F1
#
_entry.id   AF-C1D957-F1
#
_cell.length_a   1.000
_cell.length_b   1.000
_cell.length_c   1.000
_cell.angle_alpha   90.00
_cell.angle_beta   90.00
_cell.angle_gamma   90.00
#
_symmetry.space_group_name_H-M   'P 1'
#
loop_
_entity.id
_entity.type
_entity.pdbx_description
1 polymer ?
#
loop_
_entity_poly.entity_id
_entity_poly.type
_entity_poly.pdbx_seq_one_letter_code
_entity_poly.pdbx_strand_id
1 'polypeptide(L)'
;MERFNGRISEVLATHGFESGQDLSATLERHVLLYNQYLPQLVLRHRTPVQAMKAWQKQRPELFKKRVCNRPGLDIYWSALRG
;
A
#
# COMPACT_ATOMS: atom_id res chain seq x y z
N MET A 1 3.38 10.37 -4.38
CA MET A 1 2.16 10.14 -3.59
C MET A 1 0.90 10.46 -4.39
N GLU A 2 0.88 11.51 -5.22
CA GLU A 2 -0.30 11.92 -5.99
C GLU A 2 -0.94 10.85 -6.89
N ARG A 3 -0.18 9.94 -7.50
CA ARG A 3 -0.79 8.92 -8.40
C ARG A 3 -1.61 7.84 -7.69
N PHE A 4 -1.29 7.51 -6.44
CA PHE A 4 -2.07 6.54 -5.66
C PHE A 4 -3.41 7.17 -5.26
N ASN A 5 -3.35 8.34 -4.62
CA ASN A 5 -4.52 9.07 -4.16
C ASN A 5 -5.43 9.48 -5.34
N GLY A 6 -4.86 9.90 -6.47
CA GLY A 6 -5.62 10.24 -7.67
C GLY A 6 -6.41 9.05 -8.24
N ARG A 7 -5.77 7.87 -8.36
CA ARG A 7 -6.44 6.68 -8.91
C ARG A 7 -7.56 6.16 -8.01
N ILE A 8 -7.35 6.13 -6.69
CA ILE A 8 -8.43 5.69 -5.80
C ILE A 8 -9.55 6.73 -5.72
N SER A 9 -9.22 8.03 -5.79
CA SER A 9 -10.23 9.10 -5.87
C SER A 9 -11.10 8.97 -7.12
N GLU A 10 -10.51 8.60 -8.27
CA GLU A 10 -11.24 8.36 -9.51
C GLU A 10 -12.17 7.13 -9.39
N VAL A 11 -11.68 6.02 -8.82
CA VAL A 11 -12.50 4.83 -8.55
C VAL A 11 -13.68 5.18 -7.64
N LEU A 12 -13.44 5.94 -6.57
CA LEU A 12 -14.49 6.36 -5.64
C LEU A 12 -15.49 7.33 -6.27
N ALA A 13 -15.06 8.16 -7.22
CA ALA A 13 -15.93 9.12 -7.90
C ALA A 13 -16.76 8.50 -9.05
N THR A 14 -16.27 7.42 -9.67
CA THR A 14 -16.89 6.80 -10.85
C THR A 14 -17.69 5.55 -10.52
N HIS A 15 -17.49 4.95 -9.34
CA HIS A 15 -18.16 3.73 -8.92
C HIS A 15 -19.17 4.01 -7.80
N GLY A 16 -20.44 3.65 -8.03
CA GLY A 16 -21.43 3.60 -6.95
C GLY A 16 -21.26 2.31 -6.16
N PHE A 17 -21.21 2.41 -4.83
CA PHE A 17 -21.10 1.25 -3.95
C PHE A 17 -22.47 0.91 -3.38
N GLU A 18 -22.83 -0.38 -3.43
CA GLU A 18 -24.13 -0.86 -2.93
C GLU A 18 -24.16 -0.92 -1.39
N SER A 19 -22.99 -0.99 -0.75
CA SER A 19 -22.86 -1.03 0.71
C SER A 19 -21.48 -0.57 1.19
N GLY A 20 -21.35 -0.33 2.51
CA GLY A 20 -20.05 -0.06 3.13
C GLY A 20 -19.07 -1.25 3.03
N GLN A 21 -19.58 -2.49 3.03
CA GLN A 21 -18.78 -3.70 2.84
C GLN A 21 -18.17 -3.76 1.43
N ASP A 22 -18.96 -3.41 0.42
CA ASP A 22 -18.52 -3.36 -0.98
C ASP A 22 -17.42 -2.30 -1.19
N LEU A 23 -17.59 -1.13 -0.57
CA LEU A 23 -16.55 -0.10 -0.51
C LEU A 23 -15.27 -0.62 0.16
N SER A 24 -15.37 -1.28 1.32
CA SER A 24 -14.21 -1.84 2.03
C SER A 24 -13.46 -2.86 1.18
N ALA A 25 -14.18 -3.81 0.58
CA ALA A 25 -13.60 -4.84 -0.27
C ALA A 25 -12.88 -4.23 -1.49
N THR A 26 -13.46 -3.18 -2.08
CA THR A 26 -12.84 -2.46 -3.19
C THR A 26 -11.55 -1.75 -2.77
N LEU A 27 -11.54 -1.07 -1.62
CA LEU A 27 -10.34 -0.42 -1.10
C LEU A 27 -9.23 -1.45 -0.80
N GLU A 28 -9.56 -2.57 -0.15
CA GLU A 28 -8.63 -3.64 0.14
C GLU A 28 -8.01 -4.22 -1.14
N ARG A 29 -8.85 -4.51 -2.13
CA ARG A 29 -8.41 -4.99 -3.44
C ARG A 29 -7.51 -3.97 -4.13
N HIS A 30 -7.85 -2.68 -4.05
CA HIS A 30 -7.05 -1.62 -4.65
C HIS A 30 -5.66 -1.53 -4.03
N VAL A 31 -5.57 -1.53 -2.69
CA VAL A 31 -4.30 -1.52 -1.95
C VAL A 31 -3.46 -2.73 -2.33
N LEU A 32 -4.06 -3.92 -2.37
CA LEU A 32 -3.37 -5.15 -2.74
C LEU A 32 -2.80 -5.09 -4.16
N LEU A 33 -3.64 -4.75 -5.15
CA LEU A 33 -3.24 -4.66 -6.55
C LEU A 33 -2.12 -3.65 -6.75
N TYR A 34 -2.28 -2.45 -6.19
CA TYR A 34 -1.31 -1.38 -6.34
C TYR A 34 0.05 -1.73 -5.72
N ASN A 35 0.05 -2.29 -4.51
CA ASN A 35 1.29 -2.54 -3.78
C ASN A 35 2.04 -3.79 -4.27
N GLN A 36 1.32 -4.84 -4.66
CA GLN A 36 1.91 -6.14 -4.95
C GLN A 36 1.94 -6.52 -6.42
N TYR A 37 0.90 -6.18 -7.18
CA TYR A 37 0.65 -6.82 -8.48
C TYR A 37 0.79 -5.88 -9.67
N LEU A 38 0.70 -4.55 -9.49
CA LEU A 38 0.83 -3.58 -10.57
C LEU A 38 2.22 -2.95 -10.60
N PRO A 39 3.09 -3.32 -11.56
CA PRO A 39 4.36 -2.67 -11.75
C PRO A 39 4.16 -1.24 -12.24
N GLN A 40 5.02 -0.33 -11.78
CA GLN A 40 4.97 1.07 -12.18
C GLN A 40 6.17 1.42 -13.04
N LEU A 41 5.92 2.10 -14.16
CA LEU A 41 6.98 2.61 -15.04
C LEU A 41 7.96 3.50 -14.27
N VAL A 42 7.44 4.36 -13.39
CA VAL A 42 8.25 5.28 -12.57
C VAL A 42 9.16 4.54 -11.59
N LEU A 43 8.80 3.31 -11.23
CA LEU A 43 9.59 2.41 -10.37
C LEU A 43 10.41 1.42 -11.21
N ARG A 44 10.66 1.72 -12.48
CA ARG A 44 11.37 0.86 -13.44
C ARG A 44 10.71 -0.51 -13.59
N HIS A 45 9.40 -0.51 -13.83
CA HIS A 45 8.58 -1.71 -13.97
C HIS A 45 8.62 -2.61 -12.72
N ARG A 46 8.66 -2.01 -11.53
CA ARG A 46 8.56 -2.72 -10.25
C ARG A 46 7.29 -2.32 -9.53
N THR A 47 6.79 -3.23 -8.71
CA THR A 47 5.73 -2.90 -7.76
C THR A 47 6.31 -2.09 -6.59
N PRO A 48 5.50 -1.28 -5.88
CA PRO A 48 5.95 -0.55 -4.70
C PRO A 48 6.68 -1.43 -3.69
N VAL A 49 6.16 -2.62 -3.38
CA VAL A 49 6.80 -3.56 -2.43
C VAL A 49 8.16 -4.04 -2.95
N GLN A 50 8.29 -4.35 -4.24
CA GLN A 50 9.57 -4.75 -4.83
C GLN A 50 10.59 -3.61 -4.77
N ALA A 51 10.18 -2.38 -5.08
CA ALA A 51 11.04 -1.20 -4.99
C ALA A 51 11.50 -0.95 -3.55
N MET A 52 10.58 -0.98 -2.59
CA MET A 52 10.88 -0.81 -1.17
C MET A 52 11.81 -1.90 -0.62
N LYS A 53 11.61 -3.18 -1.00
CA LYS A 53 12.52 -4.28 -0.62
C LYS A 53 13.92 -4.08 -1.20
N ALA A 54 14.02 -3.63 -2.45
CA ALA A 54 15.31 -3.35 -3.07
C ALA A 54 16.03 -2.18 -2.37
N TRP A 55 15.31 -1.12 -2.03
CA TRP A 55 15.89 -0.01 -1.26
C TRP A 55 16.27 -0.41 0.15
N GLN A 56 15.48 -1.23 0.83
CA GLN A 56 15.85 -1.76 2.14
C GLN A 56 17.15 -2.56 2.11
N LYS A 57 17.43 -3.29 1.02
CA LYS A 57 18.71 -4.00 0.84
C LYS A 57 19.88 -3.04 0.60
N GLN A 58 19.65 -1.94 -0.13
CA GLN A 58 20.69 -0.98 -0.50
C GLN A 58 21.00 0.02 0.62
N ARG A 59 19.98 0.39 1.40
CA ARG A 59 20.04 1.40 2.47
C ARG A 59 19.22 0.95 3.67
N PRO A 60 19.66 -0.10 4.39
CA PRO A 60 18.92 -0.65 5.52
C PRO A 60 18.68 0.39 6.63
N GLU A 61 19.56 1.37 6.79
CA GLU A 61 19.49 2.45 7.78
C GLU A 61 18.24 3.34 7.65
N LEU A 62 17.64 3.41 6.46
CA LEU A 62 16.41 4.18 6.23
C LEU A 62 15.15 3.44 6.68
N PHE A 63 15.24 2.16 7.03
CA PHE A 63 14.09 1.32 7.32
C PHE A 63 14.08 0.86 8.78
N LYS A 64 13.12 1.38 9.55
CA LYS A 64 12.87 0.93 10.94
C LYS A 64 12.16 -0.43 11.02
N LYS A 65 11.45 -0.83 9.96
CA LYS A 65 10.66 -2.07 9.88
C LYS A 65 10.91 -2.80 8.56
N ARG A 66 10.66 -4.11 8.54
CA ARG A 66 10.68 -4.90 7.30
C ARG A 66 9.53 -4.48 6.39
N VAL A 67 9.81 -4.41 5.09
CA VAL A 67 8.80 -4.08 4.08
C VAL A 67 7.85 -5.28 3.91
N CYS A 68 6.62 -5.12 4.37
CA CYS A 68 5.55 -6.12 4.32
C CYS A 68 4.24 -5.50 3.82
N ASN A 69 3.44 -6.24 3.05
CA ASN A 69 2.08 -5.82 2.65
C ASN A 69 1.04 -6.45 3.58
N ARG A 70 1.14 -6.15 4.88
CA ARG A 70 0.12 -6.57 5.85
C ARG A 70 -0.85 -5.41 6.07
N PRO A 71 -2.13 -5.53 5.72
CA PRO A 71 -3.13 -4.58 6.19
C PRO A 71 -3.20 -4.67 7.72
N GLY A 72 -3.13 -3.53 8.41
CA GLY A 72 -3.56 -3.42 9.81
C GLY A 72 -2.65 -3.98 10.92
N LEU A 73 -1.31 -4.01 10.77
CA LEU A 73 -0.41 -4.39 11.87
C LEU A 73 0.42 -3.21 12.43
N ASP A 74 -0.20 -2.02 12.51
CA ASP A 74 0.30 -0.89 13.32
C ASP A 74 -0.54 -0.65 14.57
N ILE A 75 -1.25 -1.67 15.05
CA ILE A 75 -1.82 -1.68 16.40
C ILE A 75 -0.74 -2.11 17.41
N TYR A 76 -0.30 -1.15 18.22
CA TYR A 76 0.19 -1.35 19.59
C TYR A 76 1.42 -2.26 19.81
N TRP A 77 2.60 -1.88 19.31
CA TRP A 77 3.88 -2.42 19.86
C TRP A 77 4.74 -1.38 20.58
N SER A 78 4.41 -0.09 20.51
CA SER A 78 5.10 1.00 21.22
C SER A 78 4.41 1.47 22.49
N ALA A 79 3.22 0.94 22.83
CA ALA A 79 2.46 1.33 24.03
C ALA A 79 2.47 0.27 25.16
N LEU A 80 3.27 -0.80 25.04
CA LEU A 80 3.40 -1.87 26.06
C LEU A 80 4.86 -2.17 26.43
N ARG A 81 5.74 -1.18 26.31
CA ARG A 81 7.05 -1.21 26.98
C ARG A 81 7.20 0.06 27.82
N GLY A 82 6.42 0.10 28.90
CA GLY A 82 6.73 0.82 30.14
C GLY A 82 7.28 -0.19 31.14
#